data_AF-A0A3N4UZX8-F1
#
_entry.id   AF-A0A3N4UZX8-F1
#
_cell.length_a   1.000
_cell.length_b   1.000
_cell.length_c   1.000
_cell.angle_alpha   90.00
_cell.angle_beta   90.00
_cell.angle_gamma   90.00
#
_symmetry.space_group_name_H-M   'P 1'
#
loop_
_entity.id
_entity.type
_entity.pdbx_description
1 polymer ?
#
loop_
_entity_poly.entity_id
_entity_poly.type
_entity_poly.pdbx_seq_one_letter_code
_entity_poly.pdbx_strand_id
1 'polypeptide(L)'
;MKLFDTKFHEMDDDSRRVYALYELAHTLVDLGAALCFIVGSFFFFSDELQYAGTWLFVIGSFLFAVKPTLRFVRELKLLRLGRLGAADQPARDEKDTQ
;
A
#
# COMPACT_ATOMS: atom_id res chain seq x y z
N MET A 1 -19.19 -2.62 -41.16
CA MET A 1 -18.87 -3.91 -40.51
C MET A 1 -18.40 -3.62 -39.10
N LYS A 2 -19.12 -4.14 -38.09
CA LYS A 2 -18.76 -4.05 -36.68
C LYS A 2 -17.61 -5.03 -36.42
N LEU A 3 -16.38 -4.51 -36.32
CA LEU A 3 -15.29 -5.26 -35.68
C LEU A 3 -15.39 -5.03 -34.17
N PHE A 4 -16.30 -5.76 -33.55
CA PHE A 4 -16.17 -6.03 -32.13
C PHE A 4 -15.10 -7.10 -31.98
N ASP A 5 -13.90 -6.68 -31.58
CA ASP A 5 -12.92 -7.60 -31.03
C ASP A 5 -13.20 -7.74 -29.53
N THR A 6 -14.05 -8.70 -29.22
CA THR A 6 -14.30 -9.14 -27.85
C THR A 6 -13.28 -10.22 -27.53
N LYS A 7 -12.07 -9.84 -27.11
CA LYS A 7 -11.14 -10.75 -26.43
C LYS A 7 -10.40 -10.01 -25.32
N PHE A 8 -10.30 -10.67 -24.16
CA PHE A 8 -9.62 -10.29 -22.91
C PHE A 8 -10.43 -9.52 -21.83
N HIS A 9 -11.66 -9.95 -21.54
CA HIS A 9 -12.35 -9.57 -20.28
C HIS A 9 -12.40 -10.71 -19.24
N GLU A 10 -11.95 -11.93 -19.56
CA GLU A 10 -11.94 -13.07 -18.62
C GLU A 10 -10.66 -13.17 -17.76
N MET A 11 -9.67 -12.29 -17.97
CA MET A 11 -8.45 -12.21 -17.13
C MET A 11 -8.57 -11.20 -15.97
N ASP A 12 -9.69 -10.48 -15.88
CA ASP A 12 -9.89 -9.39 -14.90
C ASP A 12 -10.36 -9.89 -13.53
N ASP A 13 -11.15 -10.97 -13.45
CA ASP A 13 -11.74 -11.42 -12.17
C ASP A 13 -10.72 -12.05 -11.20
N ASP A 14 -9.80 -12.87 -11.70
CA ASP A 14 -8.75 -13.45 -10.84
C ASP A 14 -7.72 -12.39 -10.42
N SER A 15 -7.38 -11.47 -11.33
CA SER A 15 -6.47 -10.36 -11.03
C SER A 15 -7.03 -9.43 -9.96
N ARG A 16 -8.35 -9.16 -9.97
CA ARG A 16 -9.06 -8.37 -8.94
C ARG A 16 -9.04 -9.02 -7.56
N ARG A 17 -9.23 -10.35 -7.49
CA ARG A 17 -9.18 -11.08 -6.22
C ARG A 17 -7.79 -11.07 -5.61
N VAL A 18 -6.75 -11.27 -6.43
CA VAL A 18 -5.36 -11.18 -5.99
C VAL A 18 -5.05 -9.77 -5.50
N TYR A 19 -5.47 -8.74 -6.23
CA TYR A 19 -5.28 -7.34 -5.82
C TYR A 19 -5.95 -7.03 -4.46
N ALA A 20 -7.19 -7.46 -4.26
CA ALA A 20 -7.91 -7.27 -3.01
C ALA A 20 -7.25 -7.99 -1.82
N LEU A 21 -6.72 -9.21 -2.04
CA LEU A 21 -5.95 -9.93 -1.03
C LEU A 21 -4.66 -9.19 -0.65
N TYR A 22 -3.97 -8.60 -1.62
CA TYR A 22 -2.78 -7.77 -1.36
C TYR A 22 -3.10 -6.52 -0.55
N GLU A 23 -4.19 -5.83 -0.86
CA GLU A 23 -4.63 -4.63 -0.13
C GLU A 23 -5.04 -4.97 1.32
N LEU A 24 -5.74 -6.09 1.50
CA LEU A 24 -6.06 -6.62 2.83
C LEU A 24 -4.79 -7.01 3.61
N ALA A 25 -3.85 -7.72 2.97
CA ALA A 25 -2.59 -8.10 3.59
C ALA A 25 -1.77 -6.87 4.03
N HIS A 26 -1.71 -5.83 3.21
CA HIS A 26 -1.07 -4.56 3.59
C HIS A 26 -1.76 -3.90 4.77
N THR A 27 -3.09 -3.89 4.79
CA THR A 27 -3.86 -3.34 5.92
C THR A 27 -3.61 -4.12 7.21
N LEU A 28 -3.56 -5.46 7.12
CA LEU A 28 -3.24 -6.32 8.26
C LEU A 28 -1.82 -6.10 8.78
N VAL A 29 -0.85 -5.89 7.88
CA VAL A 29 0.53 -5.54 8.25
C VAL A 29 0.59 -4.20 8.98
N ASP A 30 -0.10 -3.17 8.48
CA ASP A 30 -0.17 -1.86 9.12
C ASP A 30 -0.82 -1.93 10.51
N LEU A 31 -1.94 -2.65 10.63
CA LEU A 31 -2.62 -2.87 11.91
C LEU A 31 -1.73 -3.67 12.87
N GLY A 32 -1.04 -4.69 12.38
CA GLY A 32 -0.08 -5.48 13.15
C GLY A 32 1.06 -4.60 13.68
N ALA A 33 1.62 -3.72 12.84
CA ALA A 33 2.64 -2.76 13.24
C ALA A 33 2.13 -1.81 14.35
N ALA A 34 0.93 -1.24 14.16
CA ALA A 34 0.31 -0.36 15.15
C ALA A 34 0.09 -1.06 16.50
N LEU A 35 -0.42 -2.29 16.49
CA LEU A 35 -0.60 -3.10 17.71
C LEU A 35 0.73 -3.40 18.38
N CYS A 36 1.76 -3.77 17.62
CA CYS A 36 3.10 -4.02 18.16
C CYS A 36 3.66 -2.78 18.87
N PHE A 37 3.48 -1.59 18.29
CA PHE A 37 3.93 -0.35 18.91
C PHE A 37 3.15 0.00 20.18
N ILE A 38 1.82 -0.15 20.15
CA ILE A 38 0.98 0.14 21.32
C ILE A 38 1.35 -0.80 22.47
N VAL A 39 1.37 -2.11 22.23
CA VAL A 39 1.71 -3.11 23.25
C VAL A 39 3.16 -2.96 23.72
N GLY A 40 4.10 -2.77 22.78
CA GLY A 40 5.49 -2.52 23.11
C GLY A 40 5.68 -1.27 23.97
N SER A 41 4.93 -0.19 23.71
CA SER A 41 4.95 1.03 24.51
C SER A 41 4.54 0.78 25.96
N PHE A 42 3.53 -0.08 26.19
CA PHE A 42 3.15 -0.48 27.55
C PHE A 42 4.24 -1.33 28.24
N PHE A 43 4.98 -2.14 27.50
CA PHE A 43 6.04 -2.98 28.06
C PHE A 43 7.25 -2.16 28.53
N PHE A 44 7.48 -0.97 27.98
CA PHE A 44 8.54 -0.07 28.43
C PHE A 44 8.32 0.53 29.83
N PHE A 45 7.15 0.32 30.46
CA PHE A 45 6.88 0.78 31.82
C PHE A 45 7.41 -0.16 32.92
N SER A 46 7.91 -1.34 32.56
CA SER A 46 8.47 -2.31 33.50
C SER A 46 9.81 -2.83 32.98
N ASP A 47 10.83 -2.81 33.83
CA ASP A 47 12.18 -3.28 33.48
C ASP A 47 12.19 -4.75 33.03
N GLU A 48 11.32 -5.59 33.60
CA GLU A 48 11.21 -7.02 33.24
C GLU A 48 10.64 -7.23 31.83
N LEU A 49 9.72 -6.37 31.40
CA LEU A 49 9.07 -6.46 30.08
C LEU A 49 9.81 -5.67 29.01
N GLN A 50 10.76 -4.81 29.38
CA GLN A 50 11.46 -3.91 28.46
C GLN A 50 12.20 -4.66 27.34
N TYR A 51 12.78 -5.83 27.62
CA TYR A 51 13.41 -6.67 26.61
C TYR A 51 12.40 -7.13 25.54
N ALA A 52 11.23 -7.61 25.97
CA ALA A 52 10.16 -8.01 25.06
C ALA A 52 9.57 -6.81 24.31
N GLY A 53 9.39 -5.67 24.99
CA GLY A 53 8.91 -4.42 24.41
C GLY A 53 9.82 -3.90 23.31
N THR A 54 11.14 -4.01 23.49
CA THR A 54 12.15 -3.63 22.48
C THR A 54 12.00 -4.45 21.20
N TRP A 55 11.85 -5.77 21.31
CA TRP A 55 11.65 -6.63 20.14
C TRP A 55 10.31 -6.36 19.43
N LEU A 56 9.23 -6.13 20.18
CA LEU A 56 7.95 -5.68 19.64
C LEU A 56 8.10 -4.39 18.84
N PHE A 57 8.89 -3.44 19.34
CA PHE A 57 9.14 -2.17 18.68
C PHE A 57 9.96 -2.33 17.39
N VAL A 58 10.97 -3.20 17.40
CA VAL A 58 11.79 -3.52 16.22
C VAL A 58 10.93 -4.19 15.15
N ILE A 59 10.16 -5.22 15.51
CA ILE A 59 9.27 -5.93 14.58
C ILE A 59 8.21 -4.96 14.02
N GLY A 60 7.56 -4.18 14.89
CA GLY A 60 6.59 -3.16 14.49
C GLY A 60 7.19 -2.15 13.49
N SER A 61 8.46 -1.75 13.71
CA SER A 61 9.18 -0.83 12.82
C SER A 61 9.44 -1.41 11.44
N PHE A 62 9.84 -2.68 11.35
CA PHE A 62 9.99 -3.36 10.07
C PHE A 62 8.66 -3.47 9.32
N LEU A 63 7.58 -3.85 10.01
CA LEU A 63 6.24 -3.93 9.42
C LEU A 63 5.76 -2.56 8.92
N PHE A 64 5.94 -1.51 9.73
CA PHE A 64 5.56 -0.14 9.38
C PHE A 64 6.34 0.41 8.18
N ALA A 65 7.61 0.01 8.00
CA ALA A 65 8.45 0.52 6.93
C ALA A 65 8.03 0.06 5.52
N VAL A 66 7.30 -1.06 5.39
CA VAL A 66 6.98 -1.68 4.09
C VAL A 66 6.19 -0.73 3.18
N LYS A 67 5.09 -0.17 3.68
CA LYS A 67 4.17 0.68 2.90
C LYS A 67 4.76 2.02 2.46
N PRO A 68 5.37 2.84 3.34
CA PRO A 68 6.02 4.07 2.91
C PRO A 68 7.18 3.79 1.95
N THR A 69 7.91 2.68 2.11
CA THR A 69 8.98 2.30 1.18
C THR A 69 8.44 2.03 -0.23
N LEU A 70 7.34 1.28 -0.36
CA LEU A 70 6.72 1.02 -1.67
C LEU A 70 6.21 2.32 -2.33
N ARG A 71 5.56 3.19 -1.55
CA ARG A 71 5.11 4.49 -2.03
C ARG A 71 6.28 5.36 -2.49
N PHE A 72 7.36 5.40 -1.69
CA PHE A 72 8.55 6.17 -1.99
C PHE A 72 9.26 5.68 -3.25
N VAL A 73 9.44 4.36 -3.42
CA VAL A 73 10.05 3.77 -4.62
C VAL A 73 9.21 4.09 -5.86
N ARG A 74 7.87 4.04 -5.75
CA ARG A 74 6.96 4.41 -6.84
C ARG A 74 7.13 5.90 -7.21
N GLU A 75 7.10 6.79 -6.23
CA GLU A 75 7.28 8.23 -6.43
C GLU A 75 8.65 8.54 -7.05
N LEU A 76 9.73 7.89 -6.57
CA LEU A 76 11.08 8.03 -7.13
C LEU A 76 11.15 7.58 -8.60
N LYS A 77 10.47 6.48 -8.96
CA LYS A 77 10.41 6.00 -10.34
C LYS A 77 9.66 6.97 -11.24
N LEU A 78 8.56 7.55 -10.76
CA LEU A 78 7.78 8.56 -11.50
C LEU A 78 8.57 9.88 -11.68
N LEU A 79 9.35 10.28 -10.67
CA LEU A 79 10.29 11.41 -10.74
C LEU A 79 11.31 11.21 -11.85
N ARG A 80 11.93 10.02 -11.91
CA ARG A 80 12.91 9.69 -12.97
C ARG A 80 12.31 9.69 -14.37
N LEU A 81 11.02 9.39 -14.50
CA LEU A 81 10.30 9.42 -15.78
C LEU A 81 9.77 10.82 -16.13
N GLY A 82 9.95 11.83 -15.27
CA GLY A 82 9.42 13.18 -15.47
C GLY A 82 7.90 13.28 -15.40
N ARG A 83 7.20 12.28 -14.85
CA ARG A 83 5.74 12.13 -14.91
C ARG A 83 4.99 12.54 -13.64
N LEU A 84 5.63 13.22 -12.69
CA LEU A 84 4.99 13.57 -11.42
C LEU A 84 3.73 14.43 -11.56
N GLY A 85 3.56 15.14 -12.68
CA GLY A 85 2.36 15.95 -12.95
C GLY A 85 1.21 15.23 -13.69
N ALA A 86 1.41 14.02 -14.22
CA ALA A 86 0.41 13.34 -15.05
C ALA A 86 -0.46 12.33 -14.28
N ALA A 87 -0.03 11.89 -13.09
CA ALA A 87 -0.73 10.86 -12.31
C ALA A 87 -1.84 11.42 -11.39
N ASP A 88 -1.96 12.74 -11.29
CA ASP A 88 -2.98 13.44 -10.48
C ASP A 88 -3.98 14.24 -11.33
N GLN A 89 -4.05 14.00 -12.65
CA GLN A 89 -5.14 14.49 -13.48
C GLN A 89 -6.22 13.39 -13.55
N PRO A 90 -7.27 13.42 -12.71
CA PRO A 90 -8.53 12.82 -13.14
C PRO A 90 -8.90 13.54 -14.43
N ALA A 91 -9.18 12.77 -15.48
CA ALA A 91 -9.58 13.25 -16.80
C ALA A 91 -10.61 14.39 -16.68
N ARG A 92 -10.10 15.62 -16.64
CA ARG A 92 -10.83 16.85 -16.80
C ARG A 92 -10.40 17.33 -18.15
N ASP A 93 -11.01 16.72 -19.17
CA ASP A 93 -11.49 17.43 -20.33
C ASP A 93 -12.30 16.48 -21.21
N GLU A 94 -13.30 17.09 -21.84
CA GLU A 94 -14.03 16.59 -23.01
C GLU A 94 -15.34 15.83 -22.75
N LYS A 95 -16.30 16.50 -22.09
CA LYS A 95 -17.71 16.58 -22.56
C LYS A 95 -18.35 17.94 -22.31
N ASP A 96 -17.60 19.02 -22.52
CA ASP A 96 -18.15 20.34 -22.85
C ASP A 96 -17.90 20.55 -24.35
N THR A 97 -18.66 19.87 -25.21
CA THR A 97 -18.95 20.21 -26.61
C THR A 97 -20.00 19.22 -27.13
N GLN A 98 -21.25 19.44 -26.74
CA GLN A 98 -22.39 19.49 -27.68
C GLN A 98 -23.63 20.04 -26.98
#